data_AF-A0AA35RM07-F1
#
_entry.id   AF-A0AA35RM07-F1
#
_cell.length_a   1.000
_cell.length_b   1.000
_cell.length_c   1.000
_cell.angle_alpha   90.00
_cell.angle_beta   90.00
_cell.angle_gamma   90.00
#
_symmetry.space_group_name_H-M   'P 1'
#
loop_
_entity.id
_entity.type
_entity.pdbx_description
1 polymer ?
#
loop_
_entity_poly.entity_id
_entity_poly.type
_entity_poly.pdbx_seq_one_letter_code
_entity_poly.pdbx_strand_id
1 'polypeptide(L)'
;MQFLPLDKYMYLKAHCFVNLVETTYRNIQRTVFLYGDQLVWSGLGQEDIQIFYQYLLTWLFPNWASENPALVASLNPLSQHSSLSLSSPPISSSLPASHPSIALTNVTGPGGFILGQPGTGDQRKSPWVYVTVDGLLQGCKLFVFNVGSATMCFFVKSLGKNSPSADFCKKLGTFLNPRLSQISREIADFIAKSKTPSTEQLYKYVYFNEMNLAVKSSRSSRRSPSPSHHISPEAMRIIIDLNREYNELDEGETIMRTLSDFWVVCRKSGHRRFFVILTQKNANFAEINEEVRKLCQREFTNIFFLD
;
A
#
# COMPACT_ATOMS: atom_id res chain seq x y z
N MET A 1 -2.85 -1.25 -7.34
CA MET A 1 -3.15 -1.59 -5.93
C MET A 1 -1.87 -2.11 -5.29
N GLN A 2 -1.45 -1.57 -4.15
CA GLN A 2 -0.22 -1.99 -3.48
C GLN A 2 -0.56 -2.60 -2.11
N PHE A 3 -0.09 -3.81 -1.85
CA PHE A 3 -0.21 -4.44 -0.53
C PHE A 3 0.93 -4.01 0.39
N LEU A 4 0.66 -3.89 1.69
CA LEU A 4 1.70 -3.66 2.69
C LEU A 4 2.41 -5.00 2.95
N PRO A 5 3.73 -5.09 2.72
CA PRO A 5 4.47 -6.32 3.00
C PRO A 5 4.62 -6.50 4.52
N LEU A 6 3.76 -7.31 5.11
CA LEU A 6 3.80 -7.69 6.52
C LEU A 6 4.39 -9.09 6.67
N ASP A 7 5.02 -9.37 7.81
CA ASP A 7 5.38 -10.73 8.17
C ASP A 7 4.15 -11.56 8.56
N LYS A 8 4.33 -12.88 8.69
CA LYS A 8 3.22 -13.81 9.01
C LYS A 8 2.51 -13.42 10.29
N TYR A 9 3.26 -13.00 11.31
CA TYR A 9 2.73 -12.65 12.61
C TYR A 9 1.87 -11.38 12.56
N MET A 10 2.38 -10.31 11.96
CA MET A 10 1.68 -9.03 11.84
C MET A 10 0.46 -9.13 10.92
N TYR A 11 0.58 -9.89 9.83
CA TYR A 11 -0.56 -10.19 8.96
C TYR A 11 -1.67 -10.93 9.70
N LEU A 12 -1.33 -12.01 10.41
CA LEU A 12 -2.31 -12.78 11.18
C LEU A 12 -2.96 -11.92 12.27
N LYS A 13 -2.18 -11.06 12.92
CA LYS A 13 -2.70 -10.13 13.94
C LYS A 13 -3.69 -9.12 13.35
N ALA A 14 -3.37 -8.52 12.20
CA ALA A 14 -4.28 -7.63 11.47
C ALA A 14 -5.56 -8.37 11.05
N HIS A 15 -5.43 -9.60 10.54
CA HIS A 15 -6.56 -10.43 10.15
C HIS A 15 -7.45 -10.83 11.34
N CYS A 16 -6.86 -11.28 12.45
CA CYS A 16 -7.59 -11.58 13.69
C CYS A 16 -8.36 -10.35 14.20
N PHE A 17 -7.78 -9.16 14.07
CA PHE A 17 -8.47 -7.93 14.43
C PHE A 17 -9.66 -7.61 13.52
N VAL A 18 -9.52 -7.79 12.20
CA VAL A 18 -10.65 -7.68 11.26
C VAL A 18 -11.77 -8.66 11.64
N ASN A 19 -11.44 -9.93 11.89
CA ASN A 19 -12.41 -10.94 12.31
C ASN A 19 -13.09 -10.59 13.64
N LEU A 20 -12.34 -10.02 14.58
CA LEU A 20 -12.89 -9.55 15.85
C LEU A 20 -13.90 -8.41 15.65
N VAL A 21 -13.65 -7.50 14.71
CA VAL A 21 -14.59 -6.42 14.36
C VAL A 21 -15.86 -7.00 13.73
N GLU A 22 -15.72 -7.87 12.72
CA GLU A 22 -16.86 -8.46 12.00
C GLU A 22 -17.73 -9.35 12.90
N THR A 23 -17.11 -10.10 13.82
CA THR A 23 -17.84 -10.92 14.81
C THR A 23 -18.53 -10.08 15.90
N THR A 24 -17.92 -8.98 16.33
CA THR A 24 -18.51 -8.07 17.32
C THR A 24 -19.68 -7.29 16.73
N TYR A 25 -19.58 -6.87 15.46
CA TYR A 25 -20.58 -6.05 14.78
C TYR A 25 -21.14 -6.77 13.56
N ARG A 26 -22.11 -7.65 13.77
CA ARG A 26 -22.74 -8.49 12.72
C ARG A 26 -23.39 -7.72 11.56
N ASN A 27 -23.58 -6.41 11.70
CA ASN A 27 -24.10 -5.56 10.64
C ASN A 27 -23.02 -5.22 9.59
N ILE A 28 -21.74 -5.36 9.94
CA ILE A 28 -20.60 -5.21 9.03
C ILE A 28 -20.50 -6.48 8.22
N GLN A 29 -20.72 -6.39 6.91
CA GLN A 29 -20.62 -7.54 6.00
C GLN A 29 -19.18 -7.81 5.60
N ARG A 30 -18.45 -6.75 5.25
CA ARG A 30 -17.07 -6.79 4.79
C ARG A 30 -16.29 -5.63 5.35
N THR A 31 -14.99 -5.86 5.51
CA THR A 31 -14.04 -4.86 6.01
C THR A 31 -12.84 -4.76 5.07
N VAL A 32 -12.37 -3.54 4.84
CA VAL A 32 -11.08 -3.27 4.18
C VAL A 32 -10.20 -2.53 5.16
N PHE A 33 -8.94 -2.95 5.27
CA PHE A 33 -7.96 -2.34 6.16
C PHE A 33 -6.76 -1.86 5.33
N LEU A 34 -6.47 -0.56 5.43
CA LEU A 34 -5.32 0.09 4.82
C LEU A 34 -4.39 0.67 5.89
N TYR A 35 -3.11 0.73 5.55
CA TYR A 35 -2.11 1.47 6.30
C TYR A 35 -1.37 2.41 5.34
N GLY A 36 -1.56 3.72 5.50
CA GLY A 36 -1.16 4.74 4.55
C GLY A 36 -1.94 4.59 3.24
N ASP A 37 -1.21 4.37 2.15
CA ASP A 37 -1.72 4.07 0.82
C ASP A 37 -1.76 2.56 0.53
N GLN A 38 -1.30 1.71 1.44
CA GLN A 38 -1.12 0.29 1.20
C GLN A 38 -2.24 -0.55 1.82
N LEU A 39 -2.71 -1.54 1.06
CA LEU A 39 -3.73 -2.48 1.47
C LEU A 39 -3.12 -3.53 2.42
N VAL A 40 -3.71 -3.68 3.62
CA VAL A 40 -3.33 -4.71 4.59
C VAL A 40 -4.25 -5.92 4.47
N TRP A 41 -5.55 -5.69 4.38
CA TRP A 41 -6.57 -6.73 4.25
C TRP A 41 -7.78 -6.23 3.46
N SER A 42 -8.41 -7.11 2.69
CA SER A 42 -9.68 -6.85 2.02
C SER A 42 -10.61 -8.06 2.17
N GLY A 43 -11.83 -7.83 2.67
CA GLY A 43 -12.92 -8.79 2.58
C GLY A 43 -13.70 -8.74 1.26
N LEU A 44 -13.40 -7.78 0.37
CA LEU A 44 -14.07 -7.66 -0.93
C LEU A 44 -13.44 -8.61 -1.96
N GLY A 45 -14.23 -8.97 -2.98
CA GLY A 45 -13.73 -9.67 -4.17
C GLY A 45 -12.70 -8.86 -4.94
N GLN A 46 -11.95 -9.54 -5.82
CA GLN A 46 -10.81 -8.94 -6.54
C GLN A 46 -11.18 -7.77 -7.45
N GLU A 47 -12.33 -7.83 -8.11
CA GLU A 47 -12.82 -6.74 -8.97
C GLU A 47 -13.28 -5.54 -8.12
N ASP A 48 -14.10 -5.80 -7.11
CA ASP A 48 -14.64 -4.78 -6.21
C ASP A 48 -13.54 -4.02 -5.47
N ILE A 49 -12.49 -4.71 -4.98
CA ILE A 49 -11.39 -4.05 -4.26
C ILE A 49 -10.57 -3.13 -5.16
N GLN A 50 -10.39 -3.45 -6.45
CA GLN A 50 -9.63 -2.61 -7.36
C GLN A 50 -10.33 -1.27 -7.59
N ILE A 51 -11.63 -1.33 -7.87
CA ILE A 51 -12.47 -0.14 -8.06
C ILE A 51 -12.52 0.67 -6.76
N PHE A 52 -12.75 -0.01 -5.63
CA PHE A 52 -12.83 0.65 -4.34
C PHE A 52 -11.51 1.31 -3.92
N TYR A 53 -10.38 0.65 -4.14
CA TYR A 53 -9.05 1.19 -3.85
C TYR A 53 -8.75 2.43 -4.69
N GLN A 54 -9.12 2.43 -5.98
CA GLN A 54 -9.00 3.60 -6.84
C GLN A 54 -9.89 4.75 -6.33
N TYR A 55 -11.14 4.47 -5.96
CA TYR A 55 -12.04 5.46 -5.37
C TYR A 55 -11.46 6.09 -4.10
N LEU A 56 -10.89 5.28 -3.20
CA LEU A 56 -10.29 5.77 -1.96
C LEU A 56 -9.13 6.75 -2.23
N LEU A 57 -8.18 6.36 -3.08
CA LEU A 57 -6.96 7.13 -3.31
C LEU A 57 -7.16 8.33 -4.23
N THR A 58 -7.98 8.18 -5.26
CA THR A 58 -8.17 9.24 -6.27
C THR A 58 -9.19 10.27 -5.83
N TRP A 59 -10.19 9.88 -5.03
CA TRP A 59 -11.31 10.75 -4.72
C TRP A 59 -11.51 10.98 -3.22
N LEU A 60 -11.67 9.92 -2.43
CA LEU A 60 -12.08 10.07 -1.03
C LEU A 60 -11.02 10.80 -0.17
N PHE A 61 -9.77 10.31 -0.17
CA PHE A 61 -8.72 10.89 0.68
C PHE A 61 -8.34 12.33 0.26
N PRO A 62 -8.16 12.63 -1.04
CA PRO A 62 -7.86 13.99 -1.46
C PRO A 62 -8.96 15.00 -1.14
N ASN A 63 -10.23 14.64 -1.39
CA ASN A 63 -11.35 15.53 -1.12
C ASN A 63 -11.50 15.77 0.39
N TRP A 64 -11.41 14.72 1.20
CA TRP A 64 -11.47 14.85 2.65
C TRP A 64 -10.38 15.76 3.20
N ALA A 65 -9.16 15.65 2.66
CA ALA A 65 -8.04 16.46 3.10
C ALA A 65 -8.18 17.93 2.70
N SER A 66 -8.73 18.20 1.51
CA SER A 66 -9.04 19.56 1.06
C SER A 66 -10.12 20.22 1.93
N GLU A 67 -11.10 19.44 2.40
CA GLU A 67 -12.19 19.94 3.25
C GLU A 67 -11.79 20.14 4.71
N ASN A 68 -10.73 19.47 5.19
CA ASN A 68 -10.29 19.50 6.58
C ASN A 68 -8.83 19.93 6.74
N PRO A 69 -8.42 21.09 6.19
CA PRO A 69 -7.01 21.51 6.14
C PRO A 69 -6.41 21.74 7.55
N ALA A 70 -7.21 22.19 8.52
CA ALA A 70 -6.76 22.36 9.91
C ALA A 70 -6.47 21.03 10.62
N LEU A 71 -7.28 20.00 10.35
CA LEU A 71 -6.98 18.66 10.81
C LEU A 71 -5.71 18.20 10.10
N VAL A 72 -5.65 18.22 8.76
CA VAL A 72 -4.47 17.81 7.97
C VAL A 72 -3.18 18.55 8.36
N ALA A 73 -3.25 19.84 8.73
CA ALA A 73 -2.12 20.61 9.24
C ALA A 73 -1.68 20.14 10.63
N SER A 74 -2.61 19.76 11.51
CA SER A 74 -2.28 19.04 12.75
C SER A 74 -1.79 17.59 12.51
N LEU A 75 -2.14 17.00 11.35
CA LEU A 75 -1.70 15.69 10.87
C LEU A 75 -0.31 15.74 10.18
N ASN A 76 0.31 16.91 10.01
CA ASN A 76 1.64 17.09 9.40
C ASN A 76 2.47 18.12 10.19
N PRO A 77 3.20 17.72 11.24
CA PRO A 77 4.03 18.65 12.01
C PRO A 77 5.27 19.20 11.27
N LEU A 78 5.55 18.74 10.06
CA LEU A 78 6.83 18.98 9.36
C LEU A 78 6.86 20.18 8.40
N SER A 79 5.84 21.05 8.38
CA SER A 79 5.77 22.19 7.46
C SER A 79 5.82 23.58 8.12
N GLN A 80 6.26 23.70 9.37
CA GLN A 80 6.34 25.01 10.07
C GLN A 80 7.68 25.75 9.96
N HIS A 81 8.62 25.33 9.12
CA HIS A 81 9.83 26.14 8.85
C HIS A 81 10.02 26.43 7.37
N SER A 82 9.23 27.37 6.85
CA SER A 82 9.69 28.32 5.83
C SER A 82 8.59 29.31 5.48
N SER A 83 8.46 30.35 6.30
CA SER A 83 7.72 31.57 5.97
C SER A 83 8.73 32.64 5.56
N LEU A 84 8.87 32.93 4.26
CA LEU A 84 9.30 34.24 3.73
C LEU A 84 8.82 34.43 2.26
N SER A 85 7.78 35.25 2.12
CA SER A 85 7.52 36.33 1.13
C SER A 85 7.83 36.24 -0.39
N LEU A 86 6.75 36.53 -1.14
CA LEU A 86 6.55 37.46 -2.28
C LEU A 86 6.89 37.12 -3.77
N SER A 87 5.84 37.36 -4.58
CA SER A 87 5.76 37.84 -5.99
C SER A 87 5.68 36.83 -7.15
N SER A 88 4.80 37.15 -8.11
CA SER A 88 4.15 36.28 -9.11
C SER A 88 4.82 36.33 -10.52
N PRO A 89 4.25 35.80 -11.64
CA PRO A 89 4.85 34.82 -12.58
C PRO A 89 5.04 35.42 -14.02
N PRO A 90 5.03 34.73 -15.21
CA PRO A 90 4.86 33.30 -15.56
C PRO A 90 5.74 32.73 -16.75
N ILE A 91 5.43 31.49 -17.14
CA ILE A 91 5.64 30.78 -18.43
C ILE A 91 6.83 29.80 -18.51
N SER A 92 6.53 28.50 -18.42
CA SER A 92 6.65 27.56 -19.55
C SER A 92 6.37 26.12 -19.13
N SER A 93 5.50 25.48 -19.92
CA SER A 93 5.30 24.05 -20.13
C SER A 93 6.24 23.07 -19.42
N SER A 94 5.70 22.33 -18.44
CA SER A 94 6.05 20.93 -18.22
C SER A 94 4.92 20.21 -17.46
N LEU A 95 4.74 18.95 -17.84
CA LEU A 95 3.75 17.94 -17.44
C LEU A 95 3.13 18.07 -16.03
N PRO A 96 1.86 17.66 -15.84
CA PRO A 96 1.21 17.73 -14.54
C PRO A 96 1.97 16.88 -13.52
N ALA A 97 2.45 17.54 -12.47
CA ALA A 97 3.05 16.91 -11.31
C ALA A 97 2.16 15.73 -10.86
N SER A 98 2.75 14.54 -10.86
CA SER A 98 2.17 13.32 -10.33
C SER A 98 1.54 13.56 -8.96
N HIS A 99 0.26 13.23 -8.86
CA HIS A 99 -0.65 13.43 -7.73
C HIS A 99 0.04 13.48 -6.35
N PRO A 100 -0.12 14.56 -5.55
CA PRO A 100 0.26 14.54 -4.16
C PRO A 100 -0.57 13.46 -3.46
N SER A 101 0.10 12.37 -3.07
CA SER A 101 -0.55 11.28 -2.33
C SER A 101 -0.87 11.80 -0.94
N ILE A 102 -2.09 12.32 -0.75
CA ILE A 102 -2.61 12.68 0.57
C ILE A 102 -3.01 11.39 1.29
N ALA A 103 -2.03 10.50 1.49
CA ALA A 103 -2.18 9.46 2.47
C ALA A 103 -2.25 10.16 3.83
N LEU A 104 -3.16 9.72 4.69
CA LEU A 104 -3.35 10.20 6.06
C LEU A 104 -2.19 9.79 6.97
N THR A 105 -0.97 9.88 6.47
CA THR A 105 0.25 9.44 7.12
C THR A 105 0.71 10.51 8.09
N ASN A 106 1.01 10.07 9.32
CA ASN A 106 1.59 10.85 10.44
C ASN A 106 0.60 11.51 11.42
N VAL A 107 -0.37 10.73 11.93
CA VAL A 107 -1.23 11.21 13.04
C VAL A 107 -0.98 10.44 14.32
N THR A 108 -0.42 11.09 15.33
CA THR A 108 -0.62 10.72 16.73
C THR A 108 -1.78 11.56 17.26
N GLY A 109 -3.01 11.09 17.07
CA GLY A 109 -4.24 11.79 17.44
C GLY A 109 -5.40 10.81 17.61
N PRO A 110 -6.48 11.20 18.31
CA PRO A 110 -7.62 10.33 18.56
C PRO A 110 -8.34 9.99 17.25
N GLY A 111 -8.64 8.70 17.04
CA GLY A 111 -9.31 8.22 15.83
C GLY A 111 -10.70 8.82 15.60
N GLY A 112 -11.09 8.92 14.33
CA GLY A 112 -12.37 9.50 13.93
C GLY A 112 -12.93 8.90 12.64
N PHE A 113 -14.24 9.07 12.46
CA PHE A 113 -14.90 8.72 11.20
C PHE A 113 -14.75 9.84 10.18
N ILE A 114 -14.15 9.50 9.04
CA ILE A 114 -14.05 10.33 7.84
C ILE A 114 -15.40 10.32 7.11
N LEU A 115 -16.05 9.15 7.09
CA LEU A 115 -17.32 8.93 6.39
C LEU A 115 -18.32 8.20 7.29
N GLY A 116 -19.57 8.68 7.28
CA GLY A 116 -20.71 8.01 7.90
C GLY A 116 -21.12 8.50 9.29
N GLN A 117 -20.64 9.64 9.78
CA GLN A 117 -21.16 10.21 11.03
C GLN A 117 -22.57 10.77 10.86
N PRO A 118 -23.59 10.26 11.57
CA PRO A 118 -24.92 10.85 11.58
C PRO A 118 -24.95 11.94 12.66
N GLY A 119 -25.02 13.23 12.29
CA GLY A 119 -25.41 14.27 13.27
C GLY A 119 -24.74 15.64 13.25
N THR A 120 -23.88 16.00 12.30
CA THR A 120 -23.36 17.38 12.19
C THR A 120 -23.48 17.88 10.76
N GLY A 121 -24.38 18.86 10.54
CA GLY A 121 -24.41 19.74 9.37
C GLY A 121 -24.05 19.12 8.02
N ASP A 122 -25.03 18.45 7.41
CA ASP A 122 -25.18 18.17 5.97
C ASP A 122 -24.09 17.52 5.09
N GLN A 123 -22.85 17.26 5.53
CA GLN A 123 -21.80 16.77 4.61
C GLN A 123 -21.04 15.49 4.99
N ARG A 124 -21.58 14.61 5.86
CA ARG A 124 -20.97 13.29 6.15
C ARG A 124 -21.92 12.11 6.01
N LYS A 125 -22.81 12.17 5.00
CA LYS A 125 -23.75 11.08 4.68
C LYS A 125 -22.95 9.84 4.24
N SER A 126 -23.19 8.71 4.89
CA SER A 126 -22.63 7.42 4.46
C SER A 126 -23.18 7.06 3.07
N PRO A 127 -22.36 7.00 2.02
CA PRO A 127 -22.84 6.74 0.67
C PRO A 127 -23.26 5.28 0.55
N TRP A 128 -24.21 5.06 -0.36
CA TRP A 128 -24.56 3.72 -0.81
C TRP A 128 -23.49 3.22 -1.77
N VAL A 129 -22.98 2.03 -1.49
CA VAL A 129 -22.04 1.31 -2.33
C VAL A 129 -22.59 -0.09 -2.56
N TYR A 130 -22.35 -0.65 -3.74
CA TYR A 130 -22.75 -2.00 -4.09
C TYR A 130 -21.52 -2.89 -4.11
N VAL A 131 -21.57 -4.00 -3.39
CA VAL A 131 -20.47 -4.95 -3.26
C VAL A 131 -20.98 -6.35 -3.51
N THR A 132 -20.18 -7.16 -4.18
CA THR A 132 -20.48 -8.58 -4.39
C THR A 132 -20.18 -9.37 -3.13
N VAL A 133 -21.23 -9.90 -2.49
CA VAL A 133 -21.13 -10.76 -1.31
C VAL A 133 -21.74 -12.11 -1.68
N ASP A 134 -20.92 -13.16 -1.65
CA ASP A 134 -21.29 -14.53 -1.98
C ASP A 134 -21.90 -14.67 -3.38
N GLY A 135 -21.34 -13.93 -4.34
CA GLY A 135 -21.77 -13.92 -5.75
C GLY A 135 -22.99 -13.03 -6.04
N LEU A 136 -23.56 -12.37 -5.03
CA LEU A 136 -24.71 -11.48 -5.18
C LEU A 136 -24.33 -10.02 -4.89
N LEU A 137 -24.75 -9.11 -5.77
CA LEU A 137 -24.55 -7.68 -5.58
C LEU A 137 -25.48 -7.17 -4.47
N GLN A 138 -24.90 -6.64 -3.40
CA GLN A 138 -25.63 -6.15 -2.23
C GLN A 138 -25.33 -4.67 -1.97
N GLY A 139 -26.38 -3.87 -1.78
CA GLY A 139 -26.28 -2.48 -1.39
C GLY A 139 -25.93 -2.33 0.10
N CYS A 140 -24.85 -1.59 0.38
CA CYS A 140 -24.33 -1.33 1.71
C CYS A 140 -24.09 0.15 1.93
N LYS A 141 -24.01 0.55 3.20
CA LYS A 141 -23.55 1.87 3.62
C LYS A 141 -22.07 1.82 3.97
N LEU A 142 -21.29 2.74 3.41
CA LEU A 142 -19.84 2.81 3.63
C LEU A 142 -19.50 3.68 4.85
N PHE A 143 -18.72 3.12 5.77
CA PHE A 143 -18.13 3.85 6.90
C PHE A 143 -16.63 3.79 6.79
N VAL A 144 -15.95 4.91 7.06
CA VAL A 144 -14.49 4.97 7.02
C VAL A 144 -14.00 5.57 8.32
N PHE A 145 -13.25 4.78 9.08
CA PHE A 145 -12.66 5.16 10.36
C PHE A 145 -11.14 5.22 10.21
N ASN A 146 -10.52 6.29 10.70
CA ASN A 146 -9.10 6.50 10.61
C ASN A 146 -8.48 6.76 11.99
N VAL A 147 -7.33 6.15 12.25
CA VAL A 147 -6.44 6.40 13.39
C VAL A 147 -4.99 6.37 12.89
N GLY A 148 -4.26 7.47 12.98
CA GLY A 148 -2.89 7.47 12.50
C GLY A 148 -2.82 7.24 11.00
N SER A 149 -1.89 6.38 10.60
CA SER A 149 -1.79 5.89 9.23
C SER A 149 -2.79 4.74 8.96
N ALA A 150 -3.55 4.27 9.94
CA ALA A 150 -4.40 3.10 9.81
C ALA A 150 -5.86 3.48 9.51
N THR A 151 -6.36 3.05 8.34
CA THR A 151 -7.72 3.32 7.86
C THR A 151 -8.50 2.02 7.72
N MET A 152 -9.66 1.94 8.37
CA MET A 152 -10.60 0.84 8.19
C MET A 152 -11.87 1.31 7.49
N CYS A 153 -12.28 0.57 6.48
CA CYS A 153 -13.53 0.77 5.76
C CYS A 153 -14.49 -0.37 6.07
N PHE A 154 -15.75 -0.04 6.37
CA PHE A 154 -16.78 -0.99 6.74
C PHE A 154 -17.96 -0.90 5.79
N PHE A 155 -18.39 -2.04 5.28
CA PHE A 155 -19.55 -2.18 4.42
C PHE A 155 -20.71 -2.70 5.26
N VAL A 156 -21.57 -1.79 5.69
CA VAL A 156 -22.64 -2.07 6.66
C VAL A 156 -23.95 -2.33 5.93
N LYS A 157 -24.58 -3.49 6.20
CA LYS A 157 -25.89 -3.82 5.64
C LYS A 157 -26.94 -2.90 6.24
N SER A 158 -27.67 -2.17 5.40
CA SER A 158 -28.75 -1.28 5.84
C SER A 158 -30.11 -1.88 5.50
N LEU A 159 -30.62 -2.77 6.37
CA LEU A 159 -31.97 -3.35 6.27
C LEU A 159 -32.95 -2.58 7.18
N GLY A 160 -33.85 -1.79 6.59
CA GLY A 160 -35.00 -1.17 7.28
C GLY A 160 -34.63 -0.34 8.53
N LYS A 161 -35.29 -0.62 9.67
CA LYS A 161 -35.10 0.04 10.98
C LYS A 161 -33.69 -0.06 11.57
N ASN A 162 -32.80 -0.90 11.01
CA ASN A 162 -31.42 -1.07 11.46
C ASN A 162 -30.44 -0.18 10.69
N SER A 163 -30.88 1.02 10.28
CA SER A 163 -29.95 2.00 9.72
C SER A 163 -28.89 2.34 10.78
N PRO A 164 -27.59 2.39 10.41
CA PRO A 164 -26.52 2.70 11.35
C PRO A 164 -26.77 4.05 12.03
N SER A 165 -27.05 3.99 13.34
CA SER A 165 -27.37 5.16 14.16
C SER A 165 -26.11 5.88 14.63
N ALA A 166 -26.27 7.10 15.16
CA ALA A 166 -25.18 7.82 15.80
C ALA A 166 -24.56 7.01 16.96
N ASP A 167 -25.39 6.25 17.68
CA ASP A 167 -24.94 5.34 18.74
C ASP A 167 -24.10 4.18 18.22
N PHE A 168 -24.44 3.63 17.05
CA PHE A 168 -23.62 2.60 16.40
C PHE A 168 -22.21 3.15 16.12
N CYS A 169 -22.13 4.34 15.52
CA CYS A 169 -20.85 4.99 15.23
C CYS A 169 -20.06 5.30 16.50
N LYS A 170 -20.73 5.79 17.55
CA LYS A 170 -20.09 6.07 18.84
C LYS A 170 -19.52 4.79 19.47
N LYS A 171 -20.31 3.72 19.54
CA LYS A 171 -19.87 2.41 20.07
C LYS A 171 -18.71 1.83 19.26
N LEU A 172 -18.83 1.85 17.93
CA LEU A 172 -17.80 1.38 17.02
C LEU A 172 -16.51 2.20 17.17
N GLY A 173 -16.61 3.53 17.25
CA GLY A 173 -15.47 4.42 17.48
C GLY A 173 -14.76 4.14 18.79
N THR A 174 -15.49 4.02 19.92
CA THR A 174 -14.91 3.69 21.23
C THR A 174 -14.20 2.33 21.23
N PHE A 175 -14.73 1.36 20.48
CA PHE A 175 -14.12 0.04 20.33
C PHE A 175 -12.86 0.06 19.45
N LEU A 176 -12.93 0.73 18.31
CA LEU A 176 -11.85 0.76 17.31
C LEU A 176 -10.67 1.60 17.78
N ASN A 177 -10.90 2.75 18.39
CA ASN A 177 -9.85 3.73 18.67
C ASN A 177 -8.64 3.13 19.41
N PRO A 178 -8.77 2.47 20.59
CA PRO A 178 -7.62 1.89 21.28
C PRO A 178 -6.97 0.72 20.52
N ARG A 179 -7.79 -0.13 19.88
CA ARG A 179 -7.32 -1.36 19.22
C ARG A 179 -6.62 -1.08 17.89
N LEU A 180 -7.19 -0.20 17.08
CA LEU A 180 -6.60 0.25 15.83
C LEU A 180 -5.36 1.11 16.09
N SER A 181 -5.36 1.96 17.12
CA SER A 181 -4.15 2.69 17.56
C SER A 181 -3.01 1.74 17.90
N GLN A 182 -3.30 0.65 18.59
CA GLN A 182 -2.30 -0.35 18.95
C GLN A 182 -1.71 -1.02 17.70
N ILE A 183 -2.55 -1.55 16.82
CA ILE A 183 -2.08 -2.22 15.59
C ILE A 183 -1.33 -1.25 14.69
N SER A 184 -1.80 -0.01 14.58
CA SER A 184 -1.14 1.05 13.82
C SER A 184 0.30 1.30 14.32
N ARG A 185 0.51 1.40 15.64
CA ARG A 185 1.85 1.54 16.24
C ARG A 185 2.73 0.33 15.98
N GLU A 186 2.19 -0.87 16.15
CA GLU A 186 2.97 -2.09 15.92
C GLU A 186 3.38 -2.26 14.46
N ILE A 187 2.51 -1.90 13.51
CA ILE A 187 2.86 -1.82 12.08
C ILE A 187 3.92 -0.76 11.84
N ALA A 188 3.83 0.41 12.48
CA ALA A 188 4.84 1.47 12.38
C ALA A 188 6.21 0.98 12.86
N ASP A 189 6.26 0.30 14.01
CA ASP A 189 7.48 -0.29 14.58
C ASP A 189 8.04 -1.40 13.68
N PHE A 190 7.18 -2.25 13.12
CA PHE A 190 7.58 -3.26 12.15
C PHE A 190 8.22 -2.63 10.92
N ILE A 191 7.60 -1.59 10.35
CA ILE A 191 8.14 -0.84 9.22
C ILE A 191 9.48 -0.18 9.59
N ALA A 192 9.58 0.40 10.79
CA ALA A 192 10.81 1.03 11.27
C ALA A 192 11.95 0.01 11.43
N LYS A 193 11.67 -1.18 11.99
CA LYS A 193 12.64 -2.29 12.12
C LYS A 193 13.02 -2.89 10.76
N SER A 194 12.10 -2.91 9.80
CA SER A 194 12.38 -3.38 8.43
C SER A 194 13.26 -2.44 7.61
N LYS A 195 13.48 -1.19 8.07
CA LYS A 195 14.49 -0.30 7.47
C LYS A 195 15.87 -0.75 7.94
N THR A 196 16.48 -1.67 7.19
CA THR A 196 17.94 -1.89 7.29
C THR A 196 18.65 -0.55 7.04
N PRO A 197 19.66 -0.18 7.86
CA PRO A 197 20.45 1.02 7.62
C PRO A 197 21.03 0.96 6.21
N SER A 198 21.04 2.10 5.53
CA SER A 198 21.49 2.29 4.16
C SER A 198 22.98 1.97 3.99
N THR A 199 23.33 0.68 3.94
CA THR A 199 24.46 0.24 3.14
C THR A 199 24.01 0.39 1.68
N GLU A 200 24.86 0.92 0.81
CA GLU A 200 24.58 0.99 -0.64
C GLU A 200 24.13 -0.38 -1.12
N GLN A 201 22.82 -0.55 -1.34
CA GLN A 201 22.30 -1.77 -1.95
C GLN A 201 22.72 -1.73 -3.42
N LEU A 202 23.79 -2.48 -3.73
CA LEU A 202 24.31 -2.67 -5.09
C LEU A 202 23.39 -3.54 -5.95
N TYR A 203 22.18 -3.81 -5.49
CA TYR A 203 21.16 -4.55 -6.20
C TYR A 203 19.78 -3.89 -6.06
N LYS A 204 18.96 -4.03 -7.10
CA LYS A 204 17.54 -3.65 -7.14
C LYS A 204 16.75 -4.84 -7.63
N TYR A 205 15.53 -5.02 -7.13
CA TYR A 205 14.72 -6.16 -7.55
C TYR A 205 13.24 -5.83 -7.65
N VAL A 206 12.53 -6.62 -8.45
CA VAL A 206 11.07 -6.63 -8.58
C VAL A 206 10.61 -8.08 -8.64
N TYR A 207 9.70 -8.44 -7.76
CA TYR A 207 9.00 -9.70 -7.70
C TYR A 207 7.52 -9.46 -7.98
N PHE A 208 6.93 -10.35 -8.76
CA PHE A 208 5.50 -10.36 -9.03
C PHE A 208 4.97 -11.80 -8.98
N ASN A 209 3.84 -11.96 -8.30
CA ASN A 209 3.08 -13.20 -8.28
C ASN A 209 1.74 -12.98 -8.99
N GLU A 210 1.54 -13.65 -10.11
CA GLU A 210 0.30 -13.55 -10.88
C GLU A 210 -0.92 -14.04 -10.11
N MET A 211 -0.77 -15.11 -9.32
CA MET A 211 -1.92 -15.76 -8.67
C MET A 211 -2.62 -14.85 -7.67
N ASN A 212 -1.88 -13.95 -7.02
CA ASN A 212 -2.43 -13.05 -5.99
C ASN A 212 -2.08 -11.57 -6.20
N LEU A 213 -1.54 -11.23 -7.38
CA LEU A 213 -1.09 -9.88 -7.75
C LEU A 213 -0.10 -9.25 -6.75
N ALA A 214 0.59 -10.05 -5.95
CA ALA A 214 1.55 -9.53 -4.99
C ALA A 214 2.78 -8.99 -5.72
N VAL A 215 3.09 -7.72 -5.47
CA VAL A 215 4.32 -7.07 -5.93
C VAL A 215 5.21 -6.85 -4.71
N LYS A 216 6.48 -7.28 -4.80
CA LYS A 216 7.52 -6.93 -3.83
C LYS A 216 8.71 -6.37 -4.59
N SER A 217 9.22 -5.21 -4.22
CA SER A 217 10.39 -4.62 -4.89
C SER A 217 11.39 -4.10 -3.88
N SER A 218 12.65 -3.96 -4.30
CA SER A 218 13.61 -3.12 -3.58
C SER A 218 12.96 -1.74 -3.39
N ARG A 219 13.00 -1.22 -2.15
CA ARG A 219 12.31 0.02 -1.79
C ARG A 219 12.91 1.19 -2.57
N SER A 220 12.33 1.52 -3.73
CA SER A 220 12.57 2.82 -4.34
C SER A 220 11.90 3.85 -3.43
N SER A 221 12.67 4.43 -2.53
CA SER A 221 12.20 5.52 -1.69
C SER A 221 11.83 6.68 -2.61
N ARG A 222 10.56 6.79 -2.97
CA ARG A 222 9.99 7.92 -3.75
C ARG A 222 10.19 9.29 -3.07
N ARG A 223 10.88 9.36 -1.93
CA ARG A 223 11.09 10.55 -1.09
C ARG A 223 12.54 11.01 -1.00
N SER A 224 13.48 10.46 -1.76
CA SER A 224 14.84 11.00 -1.79
C SER A 224 15.41 10.99 -3.21
N PRO A 225 15.73 12.16 -3.79
CA PRO A 225 16.55 12.26 -4.98
C PRO A 225 18.00 11.99 -4.57
N SER A 226 18.32 10.75 -4.20
CA SER A 226 19.72 10.35 -4.05
C SER A 226 20.18 9.63 -5.32
N PRO A 227 21.40 9.91 -5.81
CA PRO A 227 21.92 9.36 -7.07
C PRO A 227 22.00 7.83 -7.09
N SER A 228 21.98 7.15 -5.93
CA SER A 228 21.95 5.69 -5.79
C SER A 228 20.61 5.04 -6.19
N HIS A 229 19.53 5.82 -6.38
CA HIS A 229 18.20 5.27 -6.71
C HIS A 229 17.89 5.16 -8.20
N HIS A 230 18.74 5.67 -9.10
CA HIS A 230 18.47 5.59 -10.54
C HIS A 230 18.64 4.17 -11.10
N ILE A 231 17.59 3.62 -11.69
CA ILE A 231 17.67 2.45 -12.59
C ILE A 231 18.04 3.03 -13.97
N SER A 232 19.06 2.48 -14.62
CA SER A 232 19.43 2.96 -15.96
C SER A 232 18.27 2.70 -16.94
N PRO A 233 18.02 3.60 -17.92
CA PRO A 233 17.00 3.36 -18.95
C PRO A 233 17.22 2.04 -19.70
N GLU A 234 18.47 1.64 -19.87
CA GLU A 234 18.85 0.34 -20.43
C GLU A 234 18.36 -0.83 -19.57
N ALA A 235 18.61 -0.81 -18.26
CA ALA A 235 18.14 -1.87 -17.35
C ALA A 235 16.61 -1.96 -17.32
N MET A 236 15.93 -0.81 -17.36
CA MET A 236 14.47 -0.78 -17.41
C MET A 236 13.93 -1.34 -18.73
N ARG A 237 14.57 -1.03 -19.86
CA ARG A 237 14.22 -1.58 -21.17
C ARG A 237 14.38 -3.10 -21.21
N ILE A 238 15.50 -3.61 -20.70
CA ILE A 238 15.74 -5.06 -20.59
C ILE A 238 14.65 -5.74 -19.76
N ILE A 239 14.27 -5.17 -18.61
CA ILE A 239 13.18 -5.73 -17.79
C ILE A 239 11.85 -5.73 -18.56
N ILE A 240 11.55 -4.65 -19.29
CA ILE A 240 10.32 -4.55 -20.08
C ILE A 240 10.30 -5.61 -21.18
N ASP A 241 11.42 -5.79 -21.87
CA ASP A 241 11.56 -6.76 -22.97
C ASP A 241 11.43 -8.19 -22.42
N LEU A 242 12.14 -8.53 -21.34
CA LEU A 242 12.00 -9.82 -20.65
C LEU A 242 10.58 -10.06 -20.11
N ASN A 243 9.90 -9.01 -19.62
CA ASN A 243 8.54 -9.13 -19.13
C ASN A 243 7.52 -9.28 -20.29
N ARG A 244 7.80 -8.72 -21.48
CA ARG A 244 6.98 -8.90 -22.68
C ARG A 244 7.03 -10.34 -23.16
N GLU A 245 8.21 -10.94 -23.13
CA GLU A 245 8.49 -12.32 -23.56
C GLU A 245 8.27 -13.34 -22.42
N TYR A 246 7.73 -12.91 -21.29
CA TYR A 246 7.63 -13.74 -20.08
C TYR A 246 6.93 -15.10 -20.29
N ASN A 247 5.88 -15.13 -21.11
CA ASN A 247 5.15 -16.37 -21.39
C ASN A 247 6.00 -17.36 -22.20
N GLU A 248 6.96 -16.86 -22.97
CA GLU A 248 7.85 -17.63 -23.84
C GLU A 248 9.14 -18.05 -23.12
N LEU A 249 9.46 -17.44 -21.97
CA LEU A 249 10.60 -17.86 -21.14
C LEU A 249 10.35 -19.25 -20.53
N ASP A 250 11.38 -20.09 -20.53
CA ASP A 250 11.35 -21.36 -19.79
C ASP A 250 11.34 -21.14 -18.27
N GLU A 251 10.90 -22.16 -17.54
CA GLU A 251 11.07 -22.22 -16.08
C GLU A 251 12.57 -22.20 -15.73
N GLY A 252 12.94 -21.46 -14.69
CA GLY A 252 14.34 -21.36 -14.23
C GLY A 252 14.87 -19.93 -14.20
N GLU A 253 16.19 -19.79 -14.36
CA GLU A 253 16.91 -18.53 -14.18
C GLU A 253 17.74 -18.15 -15.42
N THR A 254 17.52 -16.94 -15.91
CA THR A 254 18.28 -16.30 -16.98
C THR A 254 19.14 -15.19 -16.38
N ILE A 255 20.46 -15.31 -16.52
CA ILE A 255 21.44 -14.34 -16.03
C ILE A 255 22.15 -13.72 -17.24
N MET A 256 22.20 -12.38 -17.31
CA MET A 256 22.89 -11.66 -18.36
C MET A 256 23.78 -10.54 -17.79
N ARG A 257 24.92 -10.29 -18.45
CA ARG A 257 25.78 -9.13 -18.20
C ARG A 257 25.62 -8.15 -19.37
N THR A 258 25.37 -6.89 -19.06
CA THR A 258 25.20 -5.85 -20.07
C THR A 258 26.53 -5.22 -20.46
N LEU A 259 26.54 -4.48 -21.58
CA LEU A 259 27.71 -3.72 -22.04
C LEU A 259 28.06 -2.57 -21.09
N SER A 260 27.06 -2.07 -20.36
CA SER A 260 27.21 -1.05 -19.32
C SER A 260 27.67 -1.62 -17.96
N ASP A 261 28.20 -2.84 -17.94
CA ASP A 261 28.84 -3.50 -16.79
C ASP A 261 27.95 -3.67 -15.56
N PHE A 262 26.67 -4.00 -15.79
CA PHE A 262 25.75 -4.44 -14.75
C PHE A 262 25.12 -5.79 -15.11
N TRP A 263 24.61 -6.49 -14.10
CA TRP A 263 23.99 -7.80 -14.26
C TRP A 263 22.48 -7.69 -14.16
N VAL A 264 21.77 -8.42 -15.00
CA VAL A 264 20.32 -8.61 -14.92
C VAL A 264 20.05 -10.10 -14.75
N VAL A 265 19.24 -10.42 -13.75
CA VAL A 265 18.83 -11.78 -13.42
C VAL A 265 17.32 -11.82 -13.51
N CYS A 266 16.79 -12.77 -14.28
CA CYS A 266 15.38 -13.05 -14.39
C CYS A 266 15.15 -14.49 -13.94
N ARG A 267 14.20 -14.69 -13.02
CA ARG A 267 13.82 -16.01 -12.54
C ARG A 267 12.31 -16.19 -12.73
N LYS A 268 11.93 -17.23 -13.46
CA LYS A 268 10.54 -17.67 -13.66
C LYS A 268 10.32 -18.95 -12.85
N SER A 269 9.25 -18.95 -12.07
CA SER A 269 8.82 -20.13 -11.31
C SER A 269 7.29 -20.21 -11.28
N GLY A 270 6.71 -20.95 -12.22
CA GLY A 270 5.27 -20.99 -12.46
C GLY A 270 4.72 -19.57 -12.65
N HIS A 271 3.75 -19.21 -11.83
CA HIS A 271 3.10 -17.88 -11.80
C HIS A 271 3.91 -16.78 -11.10
N ARG A 272 5.18 -17.04 -10.79
CA ARG A 272 6.06 -16.09 -10.12
C ARG A 272 7.14 -15.65 -11.08
N ARG A 273 7.41 -14.35 -11.09
CA ARG A 273 8.52 -13.76 -11.81
C ARG A 273 9.31 -12.84 -10.91
N PHE A 274 10.61 -12.89 -11.07
CA PHE A 274 11.56 -12.18 -10.24
C PHE A 274 12.68 -11.61 -11.10
N PHE A 275 12.89 -10.31 -11.00
CA PHE A 275 13.92 -9.58 -11.73
C PHE A 275 14.87 -8.93 -10.73
N VAL A 276 16.17 -9.05 -10.94
CA VAL A 276 17.21 -8.40 -10.13
C VAL A 276 18.19 -7.69 -11.06
N ILE A 277 18.53 -6.45 -10.73
CA ILE A 277 19.62 -5.69 -11.35
C ILE A 277 20.72 -5.58 -10.30
N LEU A 278 21.96 -5.95 -10.64
CA LEU A 278 23.12 -5.80 -9.77
C LEU A 278 24.17 -4.90 -10.43
N THR A 279 24.61 -3.84 -9.75
CA THR A 279 25.53 -2.82 -10.27
C THR A 279 26.95 -2.98 -9.73
N GLN A 280 27.36 -4.19 -9.41
CA GLN A 280 28.69 -4.50 -8.88
C GLN A 280 29.71 -4.53 -10.01
N LYS A 281 30.54 -3.48 -10.10
CA LYS A 281 31.66 -3.42 -11.04
C LYS A 281 32.65 -4.55 -10.73
N ASN A 282 33.02 -5.31 -11.75
CA ASN A 282 33.93 -6.47 -11.67
C ASN A 282 33.39 -7.74 -10.99
N ALA A 283 32.09 -7.84 -10.68
CA ALA A 283 31.54 -9.08 -10.15
C ALA A 283 31.54 -10.19 -11.21
N ASN A 284 31.91 -11.41 -10.81
CA ASN A 284 31.87 -12.60 -11.66
C ASN A 284 30.53 -13.35 -11.54
N PHE A 285 30.27 -14.28 -12.44
CA PHE A 285 29.02 -15.06 -12.47
C PHE A 285 28.72 -15.79 -11.15
N ALA A 286 29.75 -16.36 -10.49
CA ALA A 286 29.57 -17.10 -9.24
C ALA A 286 29.18 -16.17 -8.08
N GLU A 287 29.79 -14.99 -8.00
CA GLU A 287 29.46 -13.96 -7.01
C GLU A 287 28.03 -13.43 -7.20
N ILE A 288 27.62 -13.23 -8.46
CA ILE A 288 26.26 -12.79 -8.78
C ILE A 288 25.23 -13.85 -8.37
N ASN A 289 25.48 -15.11 -8.69
CA ASN A 289 24.61 -16.21 -8.29
C ASN A 289 24.51 -16.34 -6.76
N GLU A 290 25.64 -16.18 -6.05
CA GLU A 290 25.68 -16.14 -4.59
C GLU A 290 24.85 -14.98 -4.00
N GLU A 291 24.99 -13.78 -4.56
CA GLU A 291 24.25 -12.59 -4.14
C GLU A 291 22.74 -12.74 -4.38
N VAL A 292 22.32 -13.28 -5.52
CA VAL A 292 20.91 -13.57 -5.82
C VAL A 292 20.37 -14.60 -4.84
N ARG A 293 21.11 -15.66 -4.53
CA ARG A 293 20.68 -16.67 -3.58
C ARG A 293 20.55 -16.12 -2.17
N LYS A 294 21.51 -15.30 -1.71
CA LYS A 294 21.43 -14.58 -0.43
C LYS A 294 20.24 -13.63 -0.41
N LEU A 295 19.96 -12.94 -1.52
CA LEU A 295 18.80 -12.07 -1.67
C LEU A 295 17.50 -12.87 -1.56
N CYS A 296 17.38 -14.01 -2.25
CA CYS A 296 16.24 -14.91 -2.13
C CYS A 296 16.06 -15.41 -0.70
N GLN A 297 17.13 -15.82 -0.02
CA GLN A 297 17.05 -16.25 1.38
C GLN A 297 16.64 -15.12 2.31
N ARG A 298 17.15 -13.89 2.12
CA ARG A 298 16.80 -12.75 2.98
C ARG A 298 15.39 -12.24 2.76
N GLU A 299 15.00 -12.06 1.50
CA GLU A 299 13.76 -11.36 1.14
C GLU A 299 12.60 -12.31 0.82
N PHE A 300 12.88 -13.58 0.51
CA PHE A 300 11.91 -14.52 -0.06
C PHE A 300 11.91 -15.87 0.67
N THR A 301 12.24 -15.91 1.98
CA THR A 301 12.21 -17.13 2.82
C THR A 301 10.95 -17.98 2.70
N ASN A 302 9.79 -17.38 2.42
CA ASN A 302 8.50 -18.08 2.31
C ASN A 302 8.02 -18.25 0.87
N ILE A 303 8.86 -17.93 -0.12
CA ILE A 303 8.53 -18.03 -1.54
C ILE A 303 9.50 -19.03 -2.16
N PHE A 304 8.97 -20.20 -2.49
CA PHE A 304 9.72 -21.21 -3.25
C PHE A 304 9.83 -20.76 -4.70
N PHE A 305 11.06 -20.70 -5.18
CA PHE A 305 11.37 -20.73 -6.59
C PHE A 305 11.86 -22.15 -6.89
N LEU A 306 11.40 -22.74 -7.99
CA LEU A 306 11.99 -23.97 -8.51
C LEU A 306 13.45 -23.65 -8.87
N ASP A 307 14.37 -24.49 -8.40
CA ASP A 307 15.79 -24.45 -8.77
C ASP A 307 16.01 -25.27 -10.06
#